data_AF-R7M4D0-F1
#
_entry.id   AF-R7M4D0-F1
#
_cell.length_a   1.000
_cell.length_b   1.000
_cell.length_c   1.000
_cell.angle_alpha   90.00
_cell.angle_beta   90.00
_cell.angle_gamma   90.00
#
_symmetry.space_group_name_H-M   'P 1'
#
loop_
_entity.id
_entity.type
_entity.pdbx_description
1 polymer ?
#
loop_
_entity_poly.entity_id
_entity_poly.type
_entity_poly.pdbx_seq_one_letter_code
_entity_poly.pdbx_strand_id
1 'polypeptide(L)' 'MESEILTNVHSTADQYYERQVVRPTGAKVHAAQLEADEEEYFPLQPIEKKLCAWSLGVGLTLMAVFIGVFERI' A
#
# COMPACT_ATOMS: atom_id res chain seq x y z
N MET A 1 7.86 26.43 -28.20
CA MET A 1 8.55 26.24 -26.91
C MET A 1 7.53 25.58 -26.02
N GLU A 2 7.65 24.26 -25.83
CA GLU A 2 6.87 23.36 -24.92
C GLU A 2 6.89 21.94 -25.50
N SER A 3 8.10 21.43 -25.71
CA SER A 3 8.37 20.00 -25.88
C SER A 3 9.24 19.60 -24.70
N GLU A 4 9.02 18.40 -24.14
CA GLU A 4 9.67 17.85 -22.94
C GLU A 4 9.01 18.42 -21.67
N ILE A 5 8.40 17.66 -20.76
CA ILE A 5 8.82 16.42 -20.11
C ILE A 5 7.54 15.77 -19.54
N LEU A 6 6.90 14.85 -20.28
CA LEU A 6 6.06 13.82 -19.66
C LEU A 6 6.98 12.63 -19.40
N THR A 7 7.98 12.81 -18.53
CA THR A 7 8.72 11.67 -18.04
C THR A 7 7.77 10.86 -17.18
N ASN A 8 7.61 9.61 -17.58
CA ASN A 8 7.15 8.52 -16.75
C ASN A 8 8.05 8.46 -15.49
N VAL A 9 7.77 9.31 -14.50
CA VAL A 9 8.40 9.24 -13.19
C VAL A 9 7.71 8.10 -12.45
N HIS A 10 8.18 6.88 -12.68
CA HIS A 10 7.82 5.76 -11.80
C HIS A 10 8.17 6.18 -10.37
N SER A 11 7.16 6.22 -9.50
CA SER A 11 7.39 6.48 -8.08
C SER A 11 8.39 5.44 -7.55
N THR A 12 9.22 5.79 -6.57
CA THR A 12 10.08 4.81 -5.89
C THR A 12 9.25 3.65 -5.33
N ALA A 13 8.00 3.91 -4.90
CA ALA A 13 7.04 2.89 -4.52
C ALA A 13 6.65 1.97 -5.69
N ASP A 14 6.42 2.50 -6.90
CA ASP A 14 6.07 1.67 -8.07
C ASP A 14 7.24 0.75 -8.45
N GLN A 15 8.48 1.24 -8.35
CA GLN A 15 9.68 0.42 -8.59
C GLN A 15 9.85 -0.69 -7.54
N TYR A 16 9.48 -0.43 -6.29
CA TYR A 16 9.47 -1.41 -5.22
C TYR A 16 8.49 -2.56 -5.54
N TYR A 17 7.25 -2.24 -5.90
CA TYR A 17 6.24 -3.25 -6.25
C TYR A 17 6.59 -4.03 -7.53
N GLU A 18 7.14 -3.37 -8.56
CA GLU A 18 7.57 -4.02 -9.80
C GLU A 18 8.75 -4.98 -9.58
N ARG A 19 9.64 -4.71 -8.61
CA ARG A 19 10.77 -5.58 -8.28
C ARG A 19 10.32 -6.92 -7.66
N GLN A 20 9.13 -6.97 -7.08
CA GLN A 20 8.55 -8.20 -6.53
C GLN A 20 7.90 -9.11 -7.58
N VAL A 21 7.94 -8.73 -8.88
CA VAL A 21 7.50 -9.60 -9.97
C VAL A 21 8.49 -10.77 -10.12
N VAL A 22 8.09 -11.89 -9.53
CA VAL A 22 8.84 -13.13 -9.27
C VAL A 22 9.85 -13.48 -10.36
N ARG A 23 11.13 -13.20 -10.09
CA ARG A 23 12.25 -13.91 -10.73
C ARG A 23 12.71 -15.03 -9.79
N PRO A 24 13.01 -16.24 -10.30
CA PRO A 24 13.59 -17.28 -9.47
C PRO A 24 14.95 -16.80 -8.97
N THR A 25 14.99 -16.34 -7.72
CA THR A 25 16.17 -15.74 -7.09
C THR A 25 16.50 -16.58 -5.86
N GLY A 26 17.77 -16.97 -5.70
CA GLY A 26 18.18 -17.85 -4.62
C GLY A 26 17.96 -17.24 -3.22
N ALA A 27 17.75 -18.08 -2.21
CA ALA A 27 17.40 -17.68 -0.85
C ALA A 27 18.32 -16.60 -0.23
N LYS A 28 19.61 -16.60 -0.57
CA LYS A 28 20.58 -15.61 -0.09
C LYS A 28 20.33 -14.20 -0.63
N VAL A 29 19.87 -14.08 -1.86
CA VAL A 29 19.56 -12.79 -2.50
C VAL A 29 18.27 -12.23 -1.92
N HIS A 30 17.31 -13.10 -1.59
CA HIS A 30 16.05 -12.71 -0.99
C HIS A 30 16.24 -12.19 0.45
N ALA A 31 17.10 -12.83 1.24
CA ALA A 31 17.42 -12.39 2.60
C ALA A 31 18.09 -10.99 2.63
N ALA A 32 19.03 -10.73 1.71
CA ALA A 32 19.69 -9.43 1.62
C ALA A 32 18.76 -8.30 1.12
N GLN A 33 17.73 -8.62 0.33
CA GLN A 33 16.70 -7.66 -0.08
C GLN A 33 15.72 -7.35 1.06
N LEU A 34 15.30 -8.36 1.82
CA LEU A 34 14.44 -8.19 2.99
C LEU A 34 15.05 -7.26 4.05
N GLU A 35 16.35 -7.41 4.33
CA GLU A 35 17.08 -6.56 5.28
C GLU A 35 17.19 -5.10 4.79
N ALA A 36 17.31 -4.88 3.48
CA ALA A 36 17.34 -3.53 2.89
C ALA A 36 15.95 -2.87 2.84
N ASP A 37 14.90 -3.67 2.69
CA ASP A 37 13.51 -3.21 2.59
C ASP A 37 12.90 -2.88 3.98
N GLU A 38 13.47 -3.40 5.07
CA GLU A 38 12.93 -3.26 6.44
C GLU A 38 12.91 -1.81 6.94
N GLU A 39 13.78 -0.94 6.42
CA GLU A 39 13.88 0.48 6.80
C GLU A 39 13.02 1.43 5.94
N GLU A 40 12.41 0.95 4.84
CA GLU A 40 11.76 1.83 3.86
C GLU A 40 10.23 1.93 4.10
N TYR A 41 9.81 2.91 4.92
CA TYR A 41 8.40 3.27 5.02
C TYR A 41 7.95 4.04 3.78
N PHE A 42 7.20 3.38 2.90
CA PHE A 42 6.60 4.02 1.74
C PHE A 42 5.24 4.64 2.09
N PRO A 43 5.00 5.92 1.73
CA PRO A 43 3.68 6.51 1.91
C PRO A 43 2.67 5.78 1.03
N LEU A 44 1.53 5.41 1.63
CA LEU A 44 0.42 4.77 0.93
C LEU A 44 0.05 5.53 -0.36
N GLN A 45 -0.11 4.78 -1.45
CA GLN A 45 -0.58 5.33 -2.70
C GLN A 45 -2.00 5.91 -2.54
N PRO A 46 -2.42 6.85 -3.40
CA PRO A 46 -3.75 7.43 -3.33
C PRO A 46 -4.89 6.39 -3.36
N ILE A 47 -4.70 5.28 -4.09
CA ILE A 47 -5.67 4.17 -4.11
C ILE A 47 -5.69 3.40 -2.79
N GLU A 48 -4.53 3.08 -2.22
CA GLU A 48 -4.40 2.38 -0.94
C GLU A 48 -4.95 3.23 0.21
N LYS A 49 -4.71 4.54 0.19
CA LYS A 49 -5.32 5.49 1.14
C LYS A 49 -6.84 5.47 1.08
N LYS A 50 -7.41 5.44 -0.14
CA LYS A 50 -8.86 5.34 -0.32
C LYS A 50 -9.38 4.00 0.18
N LEU A 51 -8.71 2.90 -0.17
CA LEU A 51 -9.11 1.56 0.26
C LEU A 51 -9.10 1.44 1.79
N CYS A 52 -8.04 1.95 2.43
CA CYS A 52 -7.89 2.00 3.89
C CYS A 52 -8.96 2.88 4.54
N ALA A 53 -9.25 4.06 3.98
CA ALA A 53 -10.29 4.94 4.50
C ALA A 53 -11.69 4.30 4.41
N TRP A 54 -12.00 3.63 3.29
CA TRP A 54 -13.27 2.93 3.12
C TRP A 54 -13.40 1.73 4.05
N SER A 55 -12.35 0.91 4.18
CA SER A 55 -12.40 -0.26 5.06
C SER A 55 -12.58 0.14 6.53
N LEU A 56 -11.84 1.16 6.98
CA LEU A 56 -11.96 1.71 8.33
C LEU A 56 -13.33 2.37 8.55
N GLY A 57 -13.80 3.17 7.59
CA GLY A 57 -15.11 3.82 7.67
C GLY A 57 -16.27 2.83 7.74
N VAL A 58 -16.23 1.77 6.92
CA VAL A 58 -17.22 0.69 6.96
C VAL A 58 -17.16 -0.03 8.31
N GLY A 59 -15.97 -0.36 8.81
CA GLY A 59 -15.79 -1.02 10.11
C GLY A 59 -16.37 -0.21 11.27
N LEU A 60 -16.04 1.08 11.36
CA LEU A 60 -16.58 1.97 12.41
C LEU A 60 -18.09 2.15 12.30
N THR A 61 -18.62 2.24 11.08
CA THR A 61 -20.07 2.35 10.86
C THR A 61 -20.80 1.09 11.33
N LEU A 62 -20.30 -0.09 10.96
CA LEU A 62 -20.87 -1.36 11.42
C LEU A 62 -20.78 -1.51 12.94
N MET A 63 -19.66 -1.08 13.54
CA MET A 63 -19.50 -1.08 14.99
C MET A 63 -20.55 -0.18 15.68
N ALA A 64 -20.77 1.03 15.17
CA ALA A 64 -21.78 1.93 15.71
C ALA A 64 -23.20 1.37 15.58
N VAL A 65 -23.52 0.74 14.43
CA VAL A 65 -24.80 0.05 14.22
C VAL A 65 -24.96 -1.11 15.20
N PHE A 66 -23.91 -1.91 15.39
CA PHE A 66 -23.93 -3.03 16.34
C PHE A 66 -24.24 -2.54 17.75
N ILE A 67 -23.51 -1.53 18.25
CA ILE A 67 -23.77 -0.95 19.58
C ILE A 67 -25.20 -0.42 19.65
N GLY A 68 -25.64 0.37 18.68
CA GLY A 68 -26.99 0.95 18.68
C GLY A 68 -28.12 -0.08 18.66
N VAL A 69 -27.91 -1.23 18.02
CA VAL A 69 -28.90 -2.34 17.99
C VAL A 69 -28.85 -3.13 19.30
N PHE A 70 -27.67 -3.54 19.76
CA PHE A 70 -27.53 -4.46 20.88
C PHE A 70 -27.53 -3.81 22.27
N GLU A 71 -27.28 -2.50 22.37
CA GLU A 71 -27.46 -1.77 23.64
C GLU A 71 -28.94 -1.41 23.89
N ARG A 72 -29.75 -1.37 22.83
CA ARG A 72 -31.18 -1.04 22.87
C ARG A 72 -32.09 -2.26 23.10
N ILE A 73 -31.57 -3.48 22.95
CA ILE A 73 -32.24 -4.77 23.17
C ILE A 73 -31.80 -5.32 24.52
#